data_AF-A0A670J5M3-F1
#
_entry.id   AF-A0A670J5M3-F1
#
_cell.length_a   1.000
_cell.length_b   1.000
_cell.length_c   1.000
_cell.angle_alpha   90.00
_cell.angle_beta   90.00
_cell.angle_gamma   90.00
#
_symmetry.space_group_name_H-M   'P 1'
#
loop_
_entity.id
_entity.type
_entity.pdbx_description
1 polymer ?
#
loop_
_entity_poly.entity_id
_entity_poly.type
_entity_poly.pdbx_seq_one_letter_code
_entity_poly.pdbx_strand_id
1 'polypeptide(L)'
;MRILPSSRFTAIRSNTETKRRIGERANGAPGPGEARAEECAAGGAALLEAGLPSRCGPVIAAGRRGVTMLLAPLLASGRLLLVRGKGLRVPVATLSLGARRARKQQGLVLGVFVGKKEEGPVQFTEAGDAFDKVVSGKLRELLAISGPPLKKGKTRIFHGLHQDFSSVVVVGLGKKAVGVNDQENWNEDKENIRAAVAAGCRQVQDLEVPCVEVDPCGDAQAAAEGAALGLYEYDELKQKKKPVVDVQLHGSDGAEAWRKGLIYAKGQNLARSLMEGPANHITPTRFAEIIEKKLKSVSRDATVHVRDKSWIEAKEMGSFLSVAKGSDEPPVFLELHYKGSCDASEPPVVFVGKGITFDSGGISIKPSANMDAMRADMGGAATICSAIVTAAELKLPINLIGLTPLCENMPSGKANKPGDVVKAMNGKTIQVDNTDAEGRLVLADALCYAHSFNPRAIVDAATLTGAMDIALGSAATGVFTNSHQLWNYLYEASILTGDRVWRMPLFEHYTKQMTDCQLADINNLGKYRSGGACTAAAFLKEFVTAPHWAHLDIAGVMGNKDEIPYLRKGMAGRPTRTLVEFIARLSQDKQAFRK
;
A
#
# COMPACT_ATOMS: atom_id res chain seq x y z
N MET A 1 44.43 6.68 -20.08
CA MET A 1 45.79 7.02 -19.60
C MET A 1 45.87 8.51 -19.28
N ARG A 2 45.60 8.91 -18.03
CA ARG A 2 45.96 10.15 -17.34
C ARG A 2 45.36 10.02 -15.92
N ILE A 3 46.08 10.43 -14.88
CA ILE A 3 45.81 10.04 -13.49
C ILE A 3 46.12 11.23 -12.55
N LEU A 4 45.55 11.19 -11.34
CA LEU A 4 45.84 11.97 -10.13
C LEU A 4 45.08 13.31 -9.94
N PRO A 5 44.89 13.77 -8.70
CA PRO A 5 45.10 13.09 -7.40
C PRO A 5 43.86 13.00 -6.50
N SER A 6 43.91 12.09 -5.53
CA SER A 6 42.99 12.02 -4.40
C SER A 6 43.28 13.09 -3.34
N SER A 7 42.23 13.66 -2.74
CA SER A 7 42.35 14.50 -1.55
C SER A 7 42.54 13.64 -0.29
N ARG A 8 43.34 14.15 0.68
CA ARG A 8 43.62 13.47 1.96
C ARG A 8 42.62 13.93 3.02
N PHE A 9 42.13 13.00 3.84
CA PHE A 9 41.51 13.33 5.13
C PHE A 9 42.60 13.62 6.17
N THR A 10 42.49 14.75 6.87
CA THR A 10 43.38 15.13 7.97
C THR A 10 42.66 14.93 9.29
N ALA A 11 43.13 14.01 10.13
CA ALA A 11 42.55 13.77 11.45
C ALA A 11 43.03 14.83 12.46
N ILE A 12 42.09 15.51 13.12
CA ILE A 12 42.40 16.42 14.24
C ILE A 12 42.30 15.62 15.55
N ARG A 13 43.41 15.57 16.30
CA ARG A 13 43.45 15.12 17.70
C ARG A 13 43.56 16.34 18.61
N SER A 14 42.86 16.34 19.74
CA SER A 14 43.01 17.35 20.80
C SER A 14 43.00 16.71 22.20
N ASN A 15 44.21 16.50 22.72
CA ASN A 15 44.55 16.53 24.15
C ASN A 15 45.45 17.79 24.31
N THR A 16 45.53 18.51 25.43
CA THR A 16 45.21 18.29 26.85
C THR A 16 44.31 19.46 27.39
N GLU A 17 44.05 19.76 28.67
CA GLU A 17 44.66 19.32 29.94
C GLU A 17 43.74 19.44 31.19
N THR A 18 44.17 18.78 32.26
CA THR A 18 43.50 18.60 33.56
C THR A 18 43.52 19.84 34.45
N LYS A 19 42.42 20.10 35.19
CA LYS A 19 42.48 20.70 36.53
C LYS A 19 41.53 19.98 37.51
N ARG A 20 42.12 19.31 38.52
CA ARG A 20 41.39 18.75 39.67
C ARG A 20 41.21 19.81 40.76
N ARG A 21 40.06 19.80 41.45
CA ARG A 21 39.99 20.00 42.91
C ARG A 21 38.98 19.01 43.50
N ILE A 22 39.15 18.73 44.79
CA ILE A 22 38.50 17.62 45.51
C ILE A 22 37.49 18.20 46.50
N GLY A 23 36.36 17.50 46.65
CA GLY A 23 35.39 17.67 47.75
C GLY A 23 34.79 16.31 48.07
N GLU A 24 34.78 15.94 49.35
CA GLU A 24 34.42 14.59 49.82
C GLU A 24 32.99 14.49 50.38
N ARG A 25 32.59 13.26 50.72
CA ARG A 25 31.44 12.83 51.54
C ARG A 25 30.07 12.75 50.83
N ALA A 26 29.18 11.81 51.17
CA ALA A 26 29.35 10.49 51.80
C ALA A 26 28.07 9.64 51.62
N ASN A 27 28.23 8.31 51.61
CA ASN A 27 27.29 7.23 51.98
C ASN A 27 25.76 7.43 51.85
N GLY A 28 25.08 6.49 51.17
CA GLY A 28 23.63 6.28 51.37
C GLY A 28 22.94 5.46 50.29
N ALA A 29 22.92 4.13 50.43
CA ALA A 29 22.04 3.24 49.66
C ALA A 29 21.17 2.40 50.61
N PRO A 30 19.91 2.14 50.26
CA PRO A 30 19.35 0.81 50.54
C PRO A 30 18.46 0.23 49.43
N GLY A 31 18.49 -1.10 49.33
CA GLY A 31 17.39 -2.05 49.09
C GLY A 31 16.26 -1.75 48.07
N PRO A 32 15.94 -2.70 47.15
CA PRO A 32 14.69 -2.66 46.39
C PRO A 32 13.49 -2.99 47.27
N GLY A 33 12.34 -2.35 47.02
CA GLY A 33 11.06 -2.64 47.67
C GLY A 33 10.18 -3.55 46.81
N GLU A 34 9.60 -4.59 47.41
CA GLU A 34 8.71 -5.54 46.75
C GLU A 34 7.33 -4.92 46.48
N ALA A 35 6.83 -5.05 45.24
CA ALA A 35 5.46 -4.73 44.90
C ALA A 35 4.58 -5.97 45.14
N ARG A 36 3.52 -5.83 45.95
CA ARG A 36 2.62 -6.93 46.32
C ARG A 36 1.73 -7.35 45.15
N ALA A 37 1.46 -8.65 45.05
CA ALA A 37 0.30 -9.15 44.33
C ALA A 37 -0.95 -9.02 45.22
N GLU A 38 -2.08 -8.62 44.64
CA GLU A 38 -3.40 -8.75 45.27
C GLU A 38 -4.11 -9.98 44.71
N GLU A 39 -4.18 -11.04 45.53
CA GLU A 39 -4.91 -12.26 45.22
C GLU A 39 -6.25 -12.23 45.99
N CYS A 40 -7.36 -12.05 45.28
CA CYS A 40 -8.68 -11.91 45.89
C CYS A 40 -9.39 -13.28 45.97
N ALA A 41 -9.39 -13.88 47.16
CA ALA A 41 -9.92 -15.23 47.38
C ALA A 41 -11.41 -15.25 47.79
N ALA A 42 -12.14 -16.16 47.13
CA ALA A 42 -13.30 -16.94 47.59
C ALA A 42 -14.38 -16.31 48.49
N GLY A 43 -15.63 -16.35 48.00
CA GLY A 43 -16.84 -16.40 48.80
C GLY A 43 -17.88 -17.34 48.18
N GLY A 44 -18.26 -18.42 48.87
CA GLY A 44 -19.47 -19.21 48.58
C GLY A 44 -20.67 -18.71 49.40
N ALA A 45 -21.90 -19.24 49.32
CA ALA A 45 -22.49 -20.32 48.52
C ALA A 45 -24.05 -20.11 48.52
N ALA A 46 -24.98 -21.00 48.11
CA ALA A 46 -24.93 -22.41 47.71
C ALA A 46 -26.17 -22.81 46.84
N LEU A 47 -26.11 -24.02 46.28
CA LEU A 47 -27.19 -25.00 46.03
C LEU A 47 -28.67 -24.56 45.93
N LEU A 48 -29.30 -24.93 44.81
CA LEU A 48 -30.51 -25.77 44.80
C LEU A 48 -30.63 -26.53 43.46
N GLU A 49 -31.18 -27.76 43.48
CA GLU A 49 -31.18 -28.72 42.36
C GLU A 49 -32.56 -28.98 41.72
N ALA A 50 -32.52 -29.69 40.58
CA ALA A 50 -33.49 -30.66 40.06
C ALA A 50 -34.67 -30.19 39.17
N GLY A 51 -35.08 -31.05 38.21
CA GLY A 51 -36.39 -30.93 37.53
C GLY A 51 -36.46 -31.16 36.00
N LEU A 52 -35.98 -32.28 35.47
CA LEU A 52 -36.34 -32.80 34.12
C LEU A 52 -37.49 -33.83 34.24
N PRO A 53 -38.14 -34.35 33.15
CA PRO A 53 -38.59 -33.71 31.90
C PRO A 53 -39.98 -34.24 31.40
N SER A 54 -40.34 -33.89 30.14
CA SER A 54 -41.06 -34.73 29.15
C SER A 54 -42.59 -34.88 29.14
N ARG A 55 -43.17 -34.76 27.92
CA ARG A 55 -44.17 -35.62 27.23
C ARG A 55 -44.91 -34.79 26.15
N CYS A 56 -45.55 -35.31 25.10
CA CYS A 56 -45.37 -36.47 24.19
C CYS A 56 -46.62 -36.52 23.26
N GLY A 57 -46.51 -36.90 21.98
CA GLY A 57 -47.62 -37.56 21.24
C GLY A 57 -48.30 -36.79 20.08
N PRO A 58 -48.53 -37.46 18.92
CA PRO A 58 -49.34 -36.97 17.78
C PRO A 58 -50.63 -37.84 17.56
N VAL A 59 -51.37 -37.60 16.46
CA VAL A 59 -52.36 -38.45 15.70
C VAL A 59 -53.34 -37.48 14.98
N ILE A 60 -53.43 -37.35 13.65
CA ILE A 60 -53.78 -38.24 12.51
C ILE A 60 -55.29 -38.18 12.12
N ALA A 61 -55.55 -38.25 10.81
CA ALA A 61 -56.83 -38.42 10.08
C ALA A 61 -57.77 -37.19 9.93
N ALA A 62 -58.71 -37.14 8.97
CA ALA A 62 -58.75 -37.51 7.53
C ALA A 62 -60.16 -37.18 6.98
N GLY A 63 -60.30 -36.71 5.74
CA GLY A 63 -61.63 -36.48 5.15
C GLY A 63 -61.63 -36.15 3.65
N ARG A 64 -62.29 -36.99 2.84
CA ARG A 64 -62.51 -36.78 1.39
C ARG A 64 -63.96 -36.37 1.12
N ARG A 65 -64.19 -35.58 0.06
CA ARG A 65 -65.38 -35.62 -0.83
C ARG A 65 -65.05 -34.94 -2.17
N GLY A 66 -65.62 -35.43 -3.28
CA GLY A 66 -65.64 -34.74 -4.58
C GLY A 66 -66.81 -33.74 -4.68
N VAL A 67 -67.08 -33.07 -5.79
CA VAL A 67 -66.55 -33.14 -7.18
C VAL A 67 -66.52 -31.70 -7.79
N THR A 68 -66.27 -31.34 -9.06
CA THR A 68 -66.46 -31.99 -10.39
C THR A 68 -65.54 -31.36 -11.47
N MET A 69 -65.85 -31.63 -12.75
CA MET A 69 -65.43 -30.97 -14.01
C MET A 69 -65.45 -29.42 -14.01
N LEU A 70 -64.82 -28.68 -14.95
CA LEU A 70 -64.13 -29.03 -16.21
C LEU A 70 -63.05 -27.95 -16.58
N LEU A 71 -62.33 -28.17 -17.69
CA LEU A 71 -61.44 -27.26 -18.44
C LEU A 71 -60.02 -27.01 -17.89
N ALA A 72 -59.11 -26.76 -18.85
CA ALA A 72 -57.67 -26.54 -18.72
C ALA A 72 -57.20 -25.74 -19.97
N PRO A 73 -55.90 -25.44 -20.18
CA PRO A 73 -54.76 -25.36 -19.26
C PRO A 73 -54.16 -23.93 -19.20
N LEU A 74 -53.21 -23.66 -18.30
CA LEU A 74 -52.31 -22.50 -18.44
C LEU A 74 -50.98 -22.69 -17.71
N LEU A 75 -49.93 -22.01 -18.22
CA LEU A 75 -48.53 -22.15 -17.84
C LEU A 75 -48.06 -21.12 -16.79
N ALA A 76 -46.87 -21.39 -16.24
CA ALA A 76 -45.89 -20.46 -15.66
C ALA A 76 -45.97 -20.09 -14.16
N SER A 77 -44.83 -19.54 -13.69
CA SER A 77 -44.63 -18.81 -12.42
C SER A 77 -44.28 -19.58 -11.14
N GLY A 78 -43.31 -20.51 -11.22
CA GLY A 78 -42.48 -20.84 -10.05
C GLY A 78 -41.60 -19.64 -9.67
N ARG A 79 -41.74 -19.11 -8.44
CA ARG A 79 -40.97 -17.95 -7.96
C ARG A 79 -39.57 -18.38 -7.50
N LEU A 80 -38.51 -17.87 -8.13
CA LEU A 80 -37.15 -17.90 -7.58
C LEU A 80 -36.80 -16.56 -6.93
N LEU A 81 -36.20 -16.58 -5.75
CA LEU A 81 -35.91 -15.38 -4.96
C LEU A 81 -34.63 -14.67 -5.47
N LEU A 82 -34.79 -13.76 -6.44
CA LEU A 82 -33.65 -13.13 -7.12
C LEU A 82 -33.14 -11.87 -6.37
N VAL A 83 -32.12 -12.01 -5.53
CA VAL A 83 -31.40 -10.86 -4.95
C VAL A 83 -30.61 -10.15 -6.05
N ARG A 84 -31.19 -9.08 -6.62
CA ARG A 84 -30.55 -8.27 -7.66
C ARG A 84 -29.33 -7.50 -7.14
N GLY A 85 -28.14 -8.01 -7.42
CA GLY A 85 -26.91 -7.22 -7.37
C GLY A 85 -27.03 -6.00 -8.29
N LYS A 86 -26.88 -4.79 -7.73
CA LYS A 86 -26.96 -3.54 -8.52
C LYS A 86 -25.66 -3.36 -9.32
N GLY A 87 -25.79 -3.20 -10.63
CA GLY A 87 -24.66 -3.12 -11.55
C GLY A 87 -23.71 -1.94 -11.26
N LEU A 88 -22.41 -2.18 -11.48
CA LEU A 88 -21.33 -1.24 -11.22
C LEU A 88 -21.44 -0.02 -12.15
N ARG A 89 -21.92 1.12 -11.65
CA ARG A 89 -21.91 2.39 -12.40
C ARG A 89 -20.51 3.00 -12.39
N VAL A 90 -19.75 2.75 -13.45
CA VAL A 90 -18.57 3.58 -13.79
C VAL A 90 -19.07 4.94 -14.29
N PRO A 91 -18.64 6.07 -13.72
CA PRO A 91 -18.96 7.39 -14.26
C PRO A 91 -18.15 7.64 -15.53
N VAL A 92 -18.78 7.43 -16.70
CA VAL A 92 -18.26 7.94 -17.97
C VAL A 92 -18.48 9.46 -17.97
N ALA A 93 -17.40 10.23 -17.99
CA ALA A 93 -17.45 11.69 -18.00
C ALA A 93 -17.81 12.22 -19.39
N THR A 94 -19.11 12.34 -19.68
CA THR A 94 -19.60 12.99 -20.90
C THR A 94 -19.45 14.51 -20.77
N LEU A 95 -18.59 15.11 -21.60
CA LEU A 95 -18.48 16.57 -21.75
C LEU A 95 -19.77 17.13 -22.39
N SER A 96 -20.60 17.79 -21.58
CA SER A 96 -21.72 18.60 -22.06
C SER A 96 -21.54 20.06 -21.65
N LEU A 97 -21.26 20.95 -22.61
CA LEU A 97 -21.40 22.39 -22.37
C LEU A 97 -22.89 22.73 -22.18
N GLY A 98 -23.18 23.69 -21.30
CA GLY A 98 -24.46 24.41 -21.32
C GLY A 98 -25.58 23.90 -20.41
N ALA A 99 -25.39 23.94 -19.08
CA ALA A 99 -26.50 24.10 -18.14
C ALA A 99 -26.03 24.72 -16.82
N ARG A 100 -26.42 25.98 -16.54
CA ARG A 100 -26.22 26.61 -15.22
C ARG A 100 -27.17 25.99 -14.20
N ARG A 101 -26.79 24.85 -13.61
CA ARG A 101 -27.43 24.32 -12.40
C ARG A 101 -27.31 25.35 -11.26
N ALA A 102 -28.30 25.39 -10.37
CA ALA A 102 -28.26 26.24 -9.18
C ALA A 102 -26.94 26.02 -8.41
N ARG A 103 -26.30 27.11 -7.97
CA ARG A 103 -24.99 27.12 -7.33
C ARG A 103 -24.93 26.08 -6.21
N LYS A 104 -24.20 24.98 -6.46
CA LYS A 104 -23.74 24.11 -5.38
C LYS A 104 -22.81 24.92 -4.50
N GLN A 105 -22.91 24.75 -3.19
CA GLN A 105 -21.87 25.24 -2.29
C GLN A 105 -20.56 24.51 -2.61
N GLN A 106 -19.52 25.27 -2.97
CA GLN A 106 -18.17 24.76 -3.21
C GLN A 106 -17.26 25.12 -2.03
N GLY A 107 -16.34 24.21 -1.71
CA GLY A 107 -15.19 24.50 -0.86
C GLY A 107 -14.02 25.01 -1.69
N LEU A 108 -13.16 25.81 -1.08
CA LEU A 108 -11.90 26.26 -1.69
C LEU A 108 -10.75 25.99 -0.72
N VAL A 109 -9.68 25.33 -1.18
CA VAL A 109 -8.45 25.11 -0.39
C VAL A 109 -7.35 26.01 -0.96
N LEU A 110 -6.80 26.90 -0.13
CA LEU A 110 -5.75 27.87 -0.51
C LEU A 110 -4.48 27.68 0.31
N GLY A 111 -3.33 27.65 -0.34
CA GLY A 111 -2.01 27.51 0.27
C GLY A 111 -1.45 28.82 0.82
N VAL A 112 -0.75 28.74 1.95
CA VAL A 112 -0.04 29.88 2.53
C VAL A 112 1.34 29.49 3.09
N PHE A 113 2.36 30.27 2.76
CA PHE A 113 3.72 30.12 3.24
C PHE A 113 3.98 30.99 4.47
N VAL A 114 4.89 30.52 5.33
CA VAL A 114 5.44 31.29 6.45
C VAL A 114 6.32 32.40 5.86
N GLY A 115 5.98 33.66 6.14
CA GLY A 115 6.70 34.80 5.59
C GLY A 115 8.15 34.90 6.08
N LYS A 116 9.03 35.45 5.23
CA LYS A 116 10.39 35.85 5.62
C LYS A 116 10.34 37.18 6.39
N LYS A 117 11.37 37.47 7.18
CA LYS A 117 11.47 38.74 7.96
C LYS A 117 11.23 40.01 7.14
N GLU A 118 11.52 39.99 5.85
CA GLU A 118 11.47 41.15 4.93
C GLU A 118 10.21 41.17 4.04
N GLU A 119 9.49 40.04 3.91
CA GLU A 119 8.33 39.88 3.00
C GLU A 119 6.97 39.99 3.73
N GLY A 120 6.98 40.44 4.99
CA GLY A 120 5.81 40.42 5.88
C GLY A 120 5.57 39.04 6.53
N PRO A 121 4.56 38.92 7.41
CA PRO A 121 4.38 37.73 8.24
C PRO A 121 3.84 36.50 7.49
N VAL A 122 3.18 36.70 6.34
CA VAL A 122 2.38 35.70 5.64
C VAL A 122 2.43 35.97 4.12
N GLN A 123 2.79 34.97 3.33
CA GLN A 123 2.80 35.03 1.86
C GLN A 123 1.86 33.94 1.31
N PHE A 124 0.84 34.31 0.53
CA PHE A 124 0.00 33.32 -0.15
C PHE A 124 0.70 32.71 -1.37
N THR A 125 0.08 31.69 -1.93
CA THR A 125 0.26 31.26 -3.32
C THR A 125 -0.31 32.31 -4.29
N GLU A 126 -0.01 32.17 -5.58
CA GLU A 126 -0.57 33.03 -6.63
C GLU A 126 -2.11 32.94 -6.68
N ALA A 127 -2.66 31.74 -6.48
CA ALA A 127 -4.10 31.51 -6.31
C ALA A 127 -4.66 32.21 -5.07
N GLY A 128 -3.99 32.13 -3.92
CA GLY A 128 -4.42 32.78 -2.70
C GLY A 128 -4.37 34.31 -2.77
N ASP A 129 -3.32 34.89 -3.36
CA ASP A 129 -3.23 36.33 -3.61
C ASP A 129 -4.23 36.81 -4.69
N ALA A 130 -4.57 35.98 -5.68
CA ALA A 130 -5.62 36.26 -6.65
C ALA A 130 -7.02 36.26 -5.99
N PHE A 131 -7.31 35.26 -5.15
CA PHE A 131 -8.56 35.19 -4.41
C PHE A 131 -8.70 36.34 -3.39
N ASP A 132 -7.65 36.67 -2.65
CA ASP A 132 -7.62 37.80 -1.70
C ASP A 132 -7.95 39.13 -2.40
N LYS A 133 -7.46 39.35 -3.63
CA LYS A 133 -7.84 40.51 -4.46
C LYS A 133 -9.32 40.50 -4.86
N VAL A 134 -9.87 39.35 -5.24
CA VAL A 134 -11.31 39.20 -5.56
C VAL A 134 -12.20 39.52 -4.36
N VAL A 135 -11.77 39.19 -3.14
CA VAL A 135 -12.47 39.54 -1.89
C VAL A 135 -11.95 40.85 -1.24
N SER A 136 -11.27 41.71 -2.00
CA SER A 136 -10.79 43.04 -1.59
C SER A 136 -9.94 43.07 -0.31
N GLY A 137 -9.08 42.08 -0.10
CA GLY A 137 -8.17 41.96 1.04
C GLY A 137 -8.76 41.28 2.28
N LYS A 138 -10.05 40.93 2.24
CA LYS A 138 -10.80 40.38 3.38
C LYS A 138 -10.28 39.01 3.85
N LEU A 139 -9.66 38.20 2.98
CA LEU A 139 -9.06 36.93 3.41
C LEU A 139 -7.83 37.19 4.29
N ARG A 140 -6.95 38.13 3.90
CA ARG A 140 -5.77 38.50 4.67
C ARG A 140 -6.12 39.19 5.98
N GLU A 141 -7.15 40.05 5.97
CA GLU A 141 -7.74 40.68 7.15
C GLU A 141 -8.19 39.62 8.19
N LEU A 142 -9.07 38.71 7.79
CA LEU A 142 -9.56 37.64 8.68
C LEU A 142 -8.43 36.67 9.11
N LEU A 143 -7.44 36.42 8.25
CA LEU A 143 -6.29 35.58 8.61
C LEU A 143 -5.42 36.22 9.70
N ALA A 144 -5.28 37.54 9.70
CA ALA A 144 -4.59 38.29 10.76
C ALA A 144 -5.42 38.35 12.06
N ILE A 145 -6.73 38.66 11.96
CA ILE A 145 -7.65 38.72 13.12
C ILE A 145 -7.73 37.37 13.84
N SER A 146 -7.69 36.27 13.10
CA SER A 146 -7.81 34.90 13.64
C SER A 146 -6.54 34.35 14.32
N GLY A 147 -5.57 35.21 14.63
CA GLY A 147 -4.45 34.88 15.50
C GLY A 147 -3.23 34.29 14.78
N PRO A 148 -2.39 33.47 15.46
CA PRO A 148 -1.04 33.13 15.01
C PRO A 148 -0.92 32.59 13.57
N PRO A 149 0.18 32.85 12.84
CA PRO A 149 0.40 32.34 11.49
C PRO A 149 0.30 30.81 11.38
N LEU A 150 -0.19 30.32 10.24
CA LEU A 150 -0.32 28.89 9.98
C LEU A 150 1.03 28.22 9.72
N LYS A 151 1.38 27.27 10.58
CA LYS A 151 2.56 26.39 10.43
C LYS A 151 2.27 25.24 9.45
N LYS A 152 3.33 24.58 8.95
CA LYS A 152 3.30 23.36 8.12
C LYS A 152 2.19 22.39 8.57
N GLY A 153 1.29 22.04 7.66
CA GLY A 153 0.20 21.09 7.87
C GLY A 153 -0.94 21.55 8.80
N LYS A 154 -1.00 22.82 9.21
CA LYS A 154 -2.12 23.39 9.98
C LYS A 154 -3.09 24.13 9.06
N THR A 155 -4.36 24.16 9.44
CA THR A 155 -5.46 24.68 8.63
C THR A 155 -6.28 25.71 9.40
N ARG A 156 -6.99 26.58 8.68
CA ARG A 156 -8.00 27.49 9.24
C ARG A 156 -9.14 27.70 8.24
N ILE A 157 -10.36 27.80 8.74
CA ILE A 157 -11.59 27.89 7.94
C ILE A 157 -12.17 29.29 8.04
N PHE A 158 -12.61 29.85 6.91
CA PHE A 158 -13.31 31.11 6.80
C PHE A 158 -14.59 30.94 5.99
N HIS A 159 -15.69 31.55 6.43
CA HIS A 159 -17.00 31.45 5.79
C HIS A 159 -17.46 32.83 5.29
N GLY A 160 -18.33 32.86 4.27
CA GLY A 160 -18.91 34.12 3.78
C GLY A 160 -17.88 35.10 3.19
N LEU A 161 -16.79 34.58 2.61
CA LEU A 161 -15.80 35.38 1.88
C LEU A 161 -16.24 35.66 0.44
N HIS A 162 -16.81 34.67 -0.26
CA HIS A 162 -17.27 34.81 -1.64
C HIS A 162 -18.61 34.09 -1.86
N GLN A 163 -19.39 34.53 -2.86
CA GLN A 163 -20.73 34.00 -3.14
C GLN A 163 -20.73 32.57 -3.73
N ASP A 164 -19.64 32.14 -4.37
CA ASP A 164 -19.50 30.79 -4.93
C ASP A 164 -18.86 29.79 -3.94
N PHE A 165 -18.07 30.29 -2.99
CA PHE A 165 -17.34 29.46 -2.02
C PHE A 165 -17.87 29.67 -0.59
N SER A 166 -18.64 28.71 -0.09
CA SER A 166 -19.24 28.77 1.25
C SER A 166 -18.21 28.68 2.37
N SER A 167 -17.13 27.94 2.13
CA SER A 167 -16.05 27.66 3.07
C SER A 167 -14.70 27.69 2.37
N VAL A 168 -13.84 28.62 2.76
CA VAL A 168 -12.45 28.74 2.30
C VAL A 168 -11.55 28.20 3.40
N VAL A 169 -10.72 27.21 3.10
CA VAL A 169 -9.78 26.58 4.04
C VAL A 169 -8.36 26.95 3.64
N VAL A 170 -7.73 27.81 4.44
CA VAL A 170 -6.31 28.16 4.27
C VAL A 170 -5.44 27.07 4.91
N VAL A 171 -4.39 26.64 4.22
CA VAL A 171 -3.49 25.55 4.64
C VAL A 171 -2.03 25.99 4.66
N GLY A 172 -1.34 25.76 5.79
CA GLY A 172 0.05 26.15 5.97
C GLY A 172 1.01 25.22 5.22
N LEU A 173 1.65 25.73 4.18
CA LEU A 173 2.66 25.05 3.35
C LEU A 173 4.06 25.05 3.99
N GLY A 174 4.28 25.80 5.08
CA GLY A 174 5.60 25.91 5.71
C GLY A 174 6.49 26.93 4.98
N LYS A 175 7.77 26.61 4.78
CA LYS A 175 8.69 27.46 4.01
C LYS A 175 8.46 27.25 2.51
N LYS A 176 8.72 28.28 1.70
CA LYS A 176 8.68 28.24 0.23
C LYS A 176 10.04 27.85 -0.33
N ALA A 177 10.06 26.96 -1.33
CA ALA A 177 11.27 26.53 -2.06
C ALA A 177 12.36 25.94 -1.15
N VAL A 178 12.00 24.87 -0.40
CA VAL A 178 12.94 24.09 0.42
C VAL A 178 13.74 23.10 -0.44
N GLY A 179 13.16 22.59 -1.52
CA GLY A 179 13.80 21.65 -2.43
C GLY A 179 13.91 20.22 -1.88
N VAL A 180 15.05 19.57 -2.15
CA VAL A 180 15.38 18.25 -1.60
C VAL A 180 16.01 18.41 -0.22
N ASN A 181 15.55 17.61 0.73
CA ASN A 181 16.11 17.54 2.08
C ASN A 181 17.02 16.30 2.17
N ASP A 182 18.33 16.53 2.21
CA ASP A 182 19.35 15.46 2.22
C ASP A 182 19.38 14.61 3.50
N GLN A 183 18.74 15.06 4.59
CA GLN A 183 18.63 14.28 5.83
C GLN A 183 17.42 13.33 5.80
N GLU A 184 16.32 13.75 5.17
CA GLU A 184 15.08 12.95 5.06
C GLU A 184 15.01 12.13 3.76
N ASN A 185 15.87 12.41 2.79
CA ASN A 185 15.90 11.83 1.43
C ASN A 185 14.56 11.95 0.68
N TRP A 186 13.97 13.15 0.69
CA TRP A 186 12.77 13.48 -0.09
C TRP A 186 12.78 14.93 -0.58
N ASN A 187 11.87 15.27 -1.50
CA ASN A 187 11.52 16.65 -1.80
C ASN A 187 10.53 17.17 -0.74
N GLU A 188 10.98 18.11 0.11
CA GLU A 188 10.19 18.59 1.24
C GLU A 188 9.04 19.52 0.82
N ASP A 189 9.18 20.29 -0.27
CA ASP A 189 8.07 21.11 -0.80
C ASP A 189 6.87 20.23 -1.19
N LYS A 190 7.11 19.12 -1.92
CA LYS A 190 6.05 18.18 -2.31
C LYS A 190 5.38 17.52 -1.10
N GLU A 191 6.14 17.09 -0.09
CA GLU A 191 5.55 16.52 1.15
C GLU A 191 4.76 17.56 1.95
N ASN A 192 5.24 18.81 2.01
CA ASN A 192 4.51 19.92 2.63
C ASN A 192 3.14 20.14 1.97
N ILE A 193 3.13 20.21 0.63
CA ILE A 193 1.91 20.40 -0.17
C ILE A 193 0.95 19.23 0.03
N ARG A 194 1.42 17.97 -0.11
CA ARG A 194 0.59 16.77 0.10
C ARG A 194 -0.08 16.78 1.48
N ALA A 195 0.70 17.02 2.54
CA ALA A 195 0.20 17.04 3.92
C ALA A 195 -0.80 18.18 4.18
N ALA A 196 -0.51 19.39 3.69
CA ALA A 196 -1.34 20.57 3.90
C ALA A 196 -2.67 20.47 3.11
N VAL A 197 -2.62 20.07 1.84
CA VAL A 197 -3.82 19.90 1.00
C VAL A 197 -4.68 18.74 1.49
N ALA A 198 -4.08 17.63 1.93
CA ALA A 198 -4.82 16.54 2.58
C ALA A 198 -5.56 17.00 3.84
N ALA A 199 -4.92 17.82 4.68
CA ALA A 199 -5.58 18.40 5.84
C ALA A 199 -6.73 19.35 5.43
N GLY A 200 -6.52 20.22 4.45
CA GLY A 200 -7.55 21.13 3.93
C GLY A 200 -8.77 20.39 3.39
N CYS A 201 -8.57 19.42 2.49
CA CYS A 201 -9.64 18.63 1.90
C CYS A 201 -10.46 17.85 2.95
N ARG A 202 -9.79 17.34 4.01
CA ARG A 202 -10.50 16.67 5.12
C ARG A 202 -11.40 17.64 5.90
N GLN A 203 -10.97 18.89 6.15
CA GLN A 203 -11.86 19.90 6.74
C GLN A 203 -13.08 20.19 5.86
N VAL A 204 -12.92 20.19 4.52
CA VAL A 204 -14.04 20.40 3.58
C VAL A 204 -15.01 19.21 3.59
N GLN A 205 -14.51 17.97 3.68
CA GLN A 205 -15.36 16.77 3.83
C GLN A 205 -16.11 16.75 5.17
N ASP A 206 -15.46 17.16 6.26
CA ASP A 206 -16.07 17.18 7.59
C ASP A 206 -17.05 18.35 7.79
N LEU A 207 -17.09 19.31 6.84
CA LEU A 207 -18.16 20.31 6.65
C LEU A 207 -19.28 19.84 5.69
N GLU A 208 -19.24 18.58 5.26
CA GLU A 208 -20.16 17.96 4.31
C GLU A 208 -20.27 18.61 2.91
N VAL A 209 -19.28 19.43 2.53
CA VAL A 209 -19.28 20.14 1.25
C VAL A 209 -18.86 19.18 0.11
N PRO A 210 -19.70 18.93 -0.92
CA PRO A 210 -19.52 17.81 -1.84
C PRO A 210 -18.57 18.08 -3.02
N CYS A 211 -17.97 19.26 -3.09
CA CYS A 211 -17.08 19.68 -4.18
C CYS A 211 -16.04 20.66 -3.64
N VAL A 212 -14.77 20.46 -3.96
CA VAL A 212 -13.67 21.34 -3.54
C VAL A 212 -12.79 21.73 -4.72
N GLU A 213 -12.56 23.02 -4.87
CA GLU A 213 -11.49 23.55 -5.71
C GLU A 213 -10.20 23.67 -4.88
N VAL A 214 -9.08 23.26 -5.45
CA VAL A 214 -7.81 23.12 -4.75
C VAL A 214 -6.72 23.89 -5.47
N ASP A 215 -6.10 24.81 -4.74
CA ASP A 215 -4.90 25.54 -5.14
C ASP A 215 -3.75 24.59 -5.56
N PRO A 216 -3.11 24.79 -6.73
CA PRO A 216 -1.96 23.99 -7.14
C PRO A 216 -0.75 24.11 -6.19
N CYS A 217 -0.71 25.10 -5.29
CA CYS A 217 0.34 25.30 -4.27
C CYS A 217 1.77 25.46 -4.82
N GLY A 218 1.93 25.71 -6.12
CA GLY A 218 3.21 25.69 -6.84
C GLY A 218 3.62 24.30 -7.37
N ASP A 219 2.90 23.23 -7.02
CA ASP A 219 3.08 21.87 -7.56
C ASP A 219 1.74 21.14 -7.62
N ALA A 220 1.06 21.27 -8.76
CA ALA A 220 -0.27 20.70 -8.96
C ALA A 220 -0.29 19.16 -8.88
N GLN A 221 0.84 18.47 -9.12
CA GLN A 221 0.92 17.02 -8.93
C GLN A 221 0.88 16.67 -7.43
N ALA A 222 1.68 17.36 -6.61
CA ALA A 222 1.68 17.17 -5.16
C ALA A 222 0.35 17.58 -4.50
N ALA A 223 -0.30 18.64 -4.99
CA ALA A 223 -1.62 19.07 -4.51
C ALA A 223 -2.69 18.01 -4.83
N ALA A 224 -2.74 17.52 -6.07
CA ALA A 224 -3.66 16.44 -6.47
C ALA A 224 -3.42 15.14 -5.68
N GLU A 225 -2.16 14.77 -5.44
CA GLU A 225 -1.80 13.62 -4.60
C GLU A 225 -2.30 13.80 -3.16
N GLY A 226 -2.07 14.97 -2.54
CA GLY A 226 -2.56 15.27 -1.19
C GLY A 226 -4.08 15.17 -1.07
N ALA A 227 -4.81 15.77 -2.01
CA ALA A 227 -6.28 15.75 -2.03
C ALA A 227 -6.83 14.31 -2.15
N ALA A 228 -6.38 13.57 -3.16
CA ALA A 228 -6.92 12.25 -3.48
C ALA A 228 -6.45 11.13 -2.53
N LEU A 229 -5.24 11.20 -1.96
CA LEU A 229 -4.80 10.26 -0.92
C LEU A 229 -5.47 10.55 0.43
N GLY A 230 -5.63 11.84 0.78
CA GLY A 230 -6.11 12.31 2.07
C GLY A 230 -7.61 12.17 2.30
N LEU A 231 -8.42 12.22 1.23
CA LEU A 231 -9.87 11.97 1.26
C LEU A 231 -10.25 10.49 1.21
N TYR A 232 -9.37 9.62 0.69
CA TYR A 232 -9.68 8.19 0.54
C TYR A 232 -9.88 7.50 1.89
N GLU A 233 -10.97 6.74 1.97
CA GLU A 233 -11.30 5.84 3.05
C GLU A 233 -11.99 4.61 2.47
N TYR A 234 -11.63 3.40 2.93
CA TYR A 234 -12.38 2.20 2.58
C TYR A 234 -13.64 2.13 3.44
N ASP A 235 -14.79 2.41 2.84
CA ASP A 235 -16.09 2.37 3.49
C ASP A 235 -17.12 1.48 2.79
N GLU A 236 -16.72 0.68 1.80
CA GLU A 236 -17.63 -0.12 0.95
C GLU A 236 -18.64 -0.95 1.77
N LEU A 237 -18.19 -1.52 2.89
CA LEU A 237 -18.98 -2.36 3.79
C LEU A 237 -19.65 -1.60 4.96
N LYS A 238 -19.50 -0.26 5.05
CA LYS A 238 -20.09 0.58 6.11
C LYS A 238 -21.45 1.13 5.68
N GLN A 239 -22.42 1.20 6.61
CA GLN A 239 -23.70 1.90 6.37
C GLN A 239 -23.55 3.42 6.54
N LYS A 240 -22.95 3.88 7.65
CA LYS A 240 -22.59 5.29 7.84
C LYS A 240 -21.29 5.57 7.09
N LYS A 241 -21.35 6.51 6.15
CA LYS A 241 -20.25 6.93 5.28
C LYS A 241 -19.99 8.42 5.44
N LYS A 242 -18.80 8.88 5.04
CA LYS A 242 -18.54 10.31 4.84
C LYS A 242 -19.06 10.75 3.47
N PRO A 243 -19.43 12.03 3.28
CA PRO A 243 -19.83 12.51 1.96
C PRO A 243 -18.67 12.39 0.97
N VAL A 244 -18.98 11.96 -0.26
CA VAL A 244 -18.01 11.93 -1.36
C VAL A 244 -17.75 13.37 -1.81
N VAL A 245 -16.48 13.78 -1.76
CA VAL A 245 -16.04 15.12 -2.18
C VAL A 245 -15.38 15.00 -3.55
N ASP A 246 -15.93 15.71 -4.53
CA ASP A 246 -15.31 15.87 -5.85
C ASP A 246 -14.15 16.87 -5.77
N VAL A 247 -12.97 16.52 -6.31
CA VAL A 247 -11.73 17.31 -6.21
C VAL A 247 -11.34 17.90 -7.56
N GLN A 248 -11.26 19.22 -7.63
CA GLN A 248 -10.99 19.96 -8.85
C GLN A 248 -9.81 20.91 -8.65
N LEU A 249 -9.03 21.16 -9.72
CA LEU A 249 -8.00 22.18 -9.72
C LEU A 249 -8.66 23.56 -9.64
N HIS A 250 -8.16 24.44 -8.77
CA HIS A 250 -8.54 25.86 -8.81
C HIS A 250 -7.77 26.56 -9.94
N GLY A 251 -8.50 27.05 -10.94
CA GLY A 251 -7.93 27.61 -12.17
C GLY A 251 -7.55 26.56 -13.22
N SER A 252 -6.89 27.01 -14.30
CA SER A 252 -6.48 26.17 -15.45
C SER A 252 -5.05 25.63 -15.35
N ASP A 253 -4.20 26.28 -14.56
CA ASP A 253 -2.77 26.25 -14.79
C ASP A 253 -2.12 25.06 -14.06
N GLY A 254 -1.37 24.24 -14.82
CA GLY A 254 -0.88 22.96 -14.32
C GLY A 254 -1.89 21.80 -14.41
N ALA A 255 -2.99 21.93 -15.16
CA ALA A 255 -4.01 20.88 -15.32
C ALA A 255 -3.47 19.48 -15.69
N GLU A 256 -2.39 19.38 -16.47
CA GLU A 256 -1.75 18.09 -16.74
C GLU A 256 -1.01 17.51 -15.52
N ALA A 257 -0.30 18.34 -14.76
CA ALA A 257 0.37 17.89 -13.53
C ALA A 257 -0.66 17.48 -12.47
N TRP A 258 -1.77 18.23 -12.34
CA TRP A 258 -2.94 17.85 -11.54
C TRP A 258 -3.50 16.48 -11.96
N ARG A 259 -3.75 16.29 -13.27
CA ARG A 259 -4.20 15.01 -13.84
C ARG A 259 -3.22 13.86 -13.54
N LYS A 260 -1.91 14.08 -13.68
CA LYS A 260 -0.87 13.09 -13.34
C LYS A 260 -0.94 12.72 -11.84
N GLY A 261 -1.06 13.70 -10.95
CA GLY A 261 -1.13 13.47 -9.50
C GLY A 261 -2.40 12.71 -9.08
N LEU A 262 -3.55 13.02 -9.68
CA LEU A 262 -4.77 12.23 -9.49
C LEU A 262 -4.58 10.78 -9.95
N ILE A 263 -3.92 10.52 -11.08
CA ILE A 263 -3.64 9.17 -11.57
C ILE A 263 -2.69 8.41 -10.62
N TYR A 264 -1.62 9.06 -10.14
CA TYR A 264 -0.69 8.48 -9.15
C TYR A 264 -1.40 8.11 -7.84
N ALA A 265 -2.24 9.01 -7.31
CA ALA A 265 -3.01 8.78 -6.10
C ALA A 265 -4.09 7.70 -6.28
N LYS A 266 -4.78 7.69 -7.44
CA LYS A 266 -5.73 6.63 -7.83
C LYS A 266 -5.06 5.26 -7.88
N GLY A 267 -3.82 5.19 -8.37
CA GLY A 267 -2.97 3.99 -8.35
C GLY A 267 -2.71 3.48 -6.94
N GLN A 268 -2.17 4.31 -6.05
CA GLN A 268 -1.95 3.93 -4.65
C GLN A 268 -3.26 3.59 -3.93
N ASN A 269 -4.35 4.32 -4.19
CA ASN A 269 -5.66 4.03 -3.62
C ASN A 269 -6.25 2.69 -4.11
N LEU A 270 -5.93 2.22 -5.32
CA LEU A 270 -6.29 0.87 -5.77
C LEU A 270 -5.59 -0.21 -4.93
N ALA A 271 -4.28 -0.06 -4.68
CA ALA A 271 -3.54 -0.94 -3.79
C ALA A 271 -4.14 -0.93 -2.36
N ARG A 272 -4.48 0.26 -1.84
CA ARG A 272 -5.19 0.41 -0.56
C ARG A 272 -6.54 -0.28 -0.54
N SER A 273 -7.33 -0.24 -1.62
CA SER A 273 -8.63 -0.94 -1.68
C SER A 273 -8.48 -2.45 -1.62
N LEU A 274 -7.46 -2.99 -2.31
CA LEU A 274 -7.19 -4.42 -2.36
C LEU A 274 -6.66 -4.93 -1.01
N MET A 275 -5.80 -4.16 -0.34
CA MET A 275 -5.22 -4.52 0.96
C MET A 275 -6.18 -4.32 2.16
N GLU A 276 -7.06 -3.33 2.10
CA GLU A 276 -7.98 -3.02 3.21
C GLU A 276 -9.23 -3.91 3.21
N GLY A 277 -9.65 -4.38 2.02
CA GLY A 277 -10.78 -5.31 1.88
C GLY A 277 -10.51 -6.63 2.61
N PRO A 278 -11.50 -7.18 3.35
CA PRO A 278 -11.31 -8.44 4.07
C PRO A 278 -11.15 -9.61 3.10
N ALA A 279 -10.32 -10.60 3.46
CA ALA A 279 -9.90 -11.69 2.59
C ALA A 279 -11.08 -12.48 1.97
N ASN A 280 -12.15 -12.73 2.74
CA ASN A 280 -13.36 -13.39 2.25
C ASN A 280 -14.16 -12.58 1.19
N HIS A 281 -13.74 -11.34 0.89
CA HIS A 281 -14.20 -10.52 -0.23
C HIS A 281 -13.09 -10.23 -1.27
N ILE A 282 -11.81 -10.48 -0.96
CA ILE A 282 -10.63 -10.26 -1.81
C ILE A 282 -9.82 -11.57 -1.91
N THR A 283 -10.50 -12.66 -2.28
CA THR A 283 -9.88 -13.97 -2.50
C THR A 283 -8.94 -13.95 -3.73
N PRO A 284 -8.10 -14.98 -3.97
CA PRO A 284 -7.17 -15.04 -5.10
C PRO A 284 -7.83 -14.75 -6.46
N THR A 285 -8.97 -15.42 -6.71
CA THR A 285 -9.78 -15.22 -7.92
C THR A 285 -10.30 -13.79 -7.98
N ARG A 286 -10.80 -13.26 -6.86
CA ARG A 286 -11.43 -11.93 -6.81
C ARG A 286 -10.42 -10.79 -6.94
N PHE A 287 -9.21 -10.93 -6.41
CA PHE A 287 -8.10 -10.02 -6.65
C PHE A 287 -7.80 -9.94 -8.17
N ALA A 288 -7.69 -11.10 -8.82
CA ALA A 288 -7.43 -11.19 -10.25
C ALA A 288 -8.52 -10.52 -11.10
N GLU A 289 -9.80 -10.76 -10.82
CA GLU A 289 -10.93 -10.08 -11.48
C GLU A 289 -10.87 -8.55 -11.36
N ILE A 290 -10.53 -8.03 -10.17
CA ILE A 290 -10.48 -6.58 -9.92
C ILE A 290 -9.34 -5.95 -10.72
N ILE A 291 -8.14 -6.55 -10.69
CA ILE A 291 -6.99 -6.07 -11.46
C ILE A 291 -7.24 -6.16 -12.96
N GLU A 292 -7.77 -7.29 -13.46
CA GLU A 292 -8.10 -7.46 -14.87
C GLU A 292 -9.05 -6.36 -15.36
N LYS A 293 -10.14 -6.14 -14.62
CA LYS A 293 -11.15 -5.14 -14.93
C LYS A 293 -10.60 -3.71 -14.91
N LYS A 294 -9.68 -3.40 -13.99
CA LYS A 294 -9.02 -2.09 -13.91
C LYS A 294 -8.08 -1.90 -15.10
N LEU A 295 -7.20 -2.87 -15.39
CA LEU A 295 -6.22 -2.78 -16.48
C LEU A 295 -6.88 -2.67 -17.86
N LYS A 296 -7.87 -3.53 -18.16
CA LYS A 296 -8.66 -3.46 -19.40
C LYS A 296 -9.52 -2.20 -19.53
N SER A 297 -9.74 -1.44 -18.45
CA SER A 297 -10.47 -0.16 -18.49
C SER A 297 -9.58 1.04 -18.84
N VAL A 298 -8.25 0.91 -18.79
CA VAL A 298 -7.31 2.02 -19.03
C VAL A 298 -6.42 1.86 -20.26
N SER A 299 -6.15 0.63 -20.73
CA SER A 299 -5.40 0.36 -21.96
C SER A 299 -5.99 -0.82 -22.74
N ARG A 300 -5.85 -0.77 -24.07
CA ARG A 300 -6.17 -1.87 -25.00
C ARG A 300 -4.95 -2.74 -25.32
N ASP A 301 -3.77 -2.24 -24.98
CA ASP A 301 -2.43 -2.78 -25.26
C ASP A 301 -1.96 -3.70 -24.12
N ALA A 302 -2.90 -4.07 -23.24
CA ALA A 302 -2.70 -4.88 -22.07
C ALA A 302 -3.45 -6.22 -22.18
N THR A 303 -2.74 -7.32 -21.93
CA THR A 303 -3.29 -8.67 -21.89
C THR A 303 -3.26 -9.18 -20.45
N VAL A 304 -4.25 -9.97 -20.06
CA VAL A 304 -4.33 -10.59 -18.74
C VAL A 304 -4.58 -12.07 -18.91
N HIS A 305 -3.82 -12.87 -18.17
CA HIS A 305 -4.01 -14.30 -18.03
C HIS A 305 -4.19 -14.63 -16.54
N VAL A 306 -5.39 -15.03 -16.16
CA VAL A 306 -5.64 -15.67 -14.86
C VAL A 306 -5.38 -17.16 -15.06
N ARG A 307 -4.28 -17.67 -14.52
CA ARG A 307 -3.90 -19.08 -14.64
C ARG A 307 -4.47 -19.86 -13.46
N ASP A 308 -5.15 -20.96 -13.73
CA ASP A 308 -5.69 -21.85 -12.69
C ASP A 308 -4.65 -22.86 -12.16
N LYS A 309 -5.07 -23.66 -11.16
CA LYS A 309 -4.27 -24.71 -10.53
C LYS A 309 -3.66 -25.72 -11.52
N SER A 310 -4.35 -26.09 -12.59
CA SER A 310 -3.84 -27.05 -13.58
C SER A 310 -2.69 -26.47 -14.40
N TRP A 311 -2.72 -25.16 -14.70
CA TRP A 311 -1.58 -24.47 -15.32
C TRP A 311 -0.40 -24.37 -14.35
N ILE A 312 -0.66 -24.10 -13.06
CA ILE A 312 0.37 -24.02 -12.01
C ILE A 312 1.07 -25.39 -11.84
N GLU A 313 0.30 -26.48 -11.85
CA GLU A 313 0.79 -27.86 -11.86
C GLU A 313 1.61 -28.18 -13.12
N ALA A 314 1.10 -27.80 -14.31
CA ALA A 314 1.81 -27.93 -15.59
C ALA A 314 3.05 -27.00 -15.74
N LYS A 315 3.34 -26.16 -14.74
CA LYS A 315 4.57 -25.36 -14.63
C LYS A 315 5.54 -25.86 -13.56
N GLU A 316 5.28 -27.01 -12.95
CA GLU A 316 6.09 -27.58 -11.85
C GLU A 316 6.29 -26.60 -10.67
N MET A 317 5.33 -25.72 -10.41
CA MET A 317 5.39 -24.73 -9.32
C MET A 317 5.05 -25.38 -7.96
N GLY A 318 5.83 -26.41 -7.59
CA GLY A 318 5.61 -27.24 -6.41
C GLY A 318 5.78 -26.47 -5.10
N SER A 319 6.59 -25.41 -5.07
CA SER A 319 6.79 -24.57 -3.89
C SER A 319 5.55 -23.72 -3.61
N PHE A 320 4.98 -23.07 -4.63
CA PHE A 320 3.71 -22.33 -4.54
C PHE A 320 2.52 -23.25 -4.21
N LEU A 321 2.39 -24.39 -4.90
CA LEU A 321 1.35 -25.39 -4.65
C LEU A 321 1.38 -25.94 -3.21
N SER A 322 2.57 -26.02 -2.61
CA SER A 322 2.75 -26.49 -1.23
C SER A 322 2.11 -25.55 -0.19
N VAL A 323 2.05 -24.25 -0.46
CA VAL A 323 1.34 -23.27 0.38
C VAL A 323 -0.16 -23.37 0.11
N ALA A 324 -0.54 -23.24 -1.16
CA ALA A 324 -1.94 -23.14 -1.57
C ALA A 324 -2.81 -24.35 -1.19
N LYS A 325 -2.25 -25.56 -1.15
CA LYS A 325 -2.97 -26.78 -0.76
C LYS A 325 -3.60 -26.70 0.64
N GLY A 326 -3.13 -25.81 1.52
CA GLY A 326 -3.65 -25.65 2.87
C GLY A 326 -5.10 -25.17 2.94
N SER A 327 -5.51 -24.27 2.05
CA SER A 327 -6.90 -23.75 1.99
C SER A 327 -7.79 -24.56 1.04
N ASP A 328 -9.11 -24.35 1.17
CA ASP A 328 -10.12 -24.77 0.19
C ASP A 328 -10.37 -23.69 -0.88
N GLU A 329 -9.94 -22.44 -0.68
CA GLU A 329 -10.01 -21.39 -1.70
C GLU A 329 -8.99 -21.66 -2.82
N PRO A 330 -9.39 -21.69 -4.11
CA PRO A 330 -8.49 -22.06 -5.20
C PRO A 330 -7.35 -21.06 -5.43
N PRO A 331 -6.10 -21.52 -5.63
CA PRO A 331 -5.01 -20.65 -6.07
C PRO A 331 -5.17 -20.23 -7.51
N VAL A 332 -4.70 -19.02 -7.82
CA VAL A 332 -4.48 -18.54 -9.19
C VAL A 332 -3.10 -17.93 -9.34
N PHE A 333 -2.52 -18.02 -10.52
CA PHE A 333 -1.32 -17.26 -10.87
C PHE A 333 -1.73 -16.19 -11.86
N LEU A 334 -1.71 -14.92 -11.44
CA LEU A 334 -2.09 -13.80 -12.30
C LEU A 334 -0.87 -13.30 -13.06
N GLU A 335 -1.01 -13.25 -14.38
CA GLU A 335 0.02 -12.83 -15.33
C GLU A 335 -0.53 -11.66 -16.16
N LEU A 336 0.04 -10.48 -15.96
CA LEU A 336 -0.28 -9.23 -16.65
C LEU A 336 0.79 -8.94 -17.70
N HIS A 337 0.38 -8.50 -18.88
CA HIS A 337 1.26 -7.93 -19.91
C HIS A 337 0.76 -6.53 -20.23
N TYR A 338 1.65 -5.54 -20.29
CA TYR A 338 1.38 -4.22 -20.83
C TYR A 338 2.44 -3.87 -21.88
N LYS A 339 2.01 -3.73 -23.15
CA LYS A 339 2.89 -3.52 -24.30
C LYS A 339 2.96 -2.03 -24.64
N GLY A 340 3.54 -1.25 -23.72
CA GLY A 340 3.66 0.20 -23.86
C GLY A 340 4.75 0.67 -24.83
N SER A 341 5.78 -0.14 -25.10
CA SER A 341 6.84 0.27 -26.04
C SER A 341 6.35 0.21 -27.49
N CYS A 342 6.87 1.12 -28.33
CA CYS A 342 6.71 1.06 -29.77
C CYS A 342 7.44 -0.14 -30.40
N ASP A 343 8.36 -0.77 -29.66
CA ASP A 343 9.01 -2.02 -30.03
C ASP A 343 8.45 -3.18 -29.18
N ALA A 344 7.65 -4.04 -29.80
CA ALA A 344 7.06 -5.21 -29.16
C ALA A 344 8.09 -6.31 -28.80
N SER A 345 9.35 -6.17 -29.25
CA SER A 345 10.48 -7.04 -28.90
C SER A 345 11.38 -6.46 -27.80
N GLU A 346 11.17 -5.20 -27.37
CA GLU A 346 11.98 -4.58 -26.32
C GLU A 346 11.84 -5.36 -24.99
N PRO A 347 12.94 -5.87 -24.40
CA PRO A 347 12.89 -6.69 -23.19
C PRO A 347 12.14 -6.03 -22.03
N PRO A 348 11.14 -6.71 -21.43
CA PRO A 348 10.27 -6.09 -20.45
C PRO A 348 10.99 -5.86 -19.11
N VAL A 349 10.40 -4.98 -18.29
CA VAL A 349 10.59 -5.05 -16.84
C VAL A 349 9.54 -6.01 -16.29
N VAL A 350 9.98 -7.02 -15.53
CA VAL A 350 9.06 -7.93 -14.84
C VAL A 350 8.92 -7.47 -13.39
N PHE A 351 7.68 -7.21 -12.99
CA PHE A 351 7.32 -7.09 -11.59
C PHE A 351 6.78 -8.41 -11.05
N VAL A 352 7.12 -8.74 -9.81
CA VAL A 352 6.60 -9.91 -9.09
C VAL A 352 6.00 -9.46 -7.75
N GLY A 353 4.89 -10.05 -7.31
CA GLY A 353 4.23 -9.65 -6.07
C GLY A 353 3.74 -10.82 -5.23
N LYS A 354 4.11 -10.85 -3.94
CA LYS A 354 3.52 -11.78 -2.96
C LYS A 354 2.00 -11.54 -2.89
N GLY A 355 1.21 -12.60 -3.10
CA GLY A 355 -0.25 -12.54 -3.22
C GLY A 355 -0.99 -13.39 -2.18
N ILE A 356 -0.50 -13.46 -0.93
CA ILE A 356 -1.18 -14.23 0.11
C ILE A 356 -2.40 -13.44 0.61
N THR A 357 -3.58 -13.82 0.14
CA THR A 357 -4.84 -13.10 0.39
C THR A 357 -5.34 -13.21 1.83
N PHE A 358 -4.95 -14.26 2.54
CA PHE A 358 -4.94 -14.31 3.99
C PHE A 358 -3.80 -15.20 4.47
N ASP A 359 -3.06 -14.74 5.48
CA ASP A 359 -1.98 -15.50 6.11
C ASP A 359 -2.25 -15.78 7.59
N SER A 360 -2.56 -17.03 7.89
CA SER A 360 -2.68 -17.53 9.27
C SER A 360 -1.38 -18.10 9.84
N GLY A 361 -0.32 -18.21 9.03
CA GLY A 361 0.90 -18.98 9.32
C GLY A 361 0.79 -20.48 9.08
N GLY A 362 -0.39 -21.00 8.69
CA GLY A 362 -0.59 -22.42 8.44
C GLY A 362 -0.50 -23.25 9.73
N ILE A 363 0.29 -24.33 9.73
CA ILE A 363 0.54 -25.17 10.91
C ILE A 363 1.43 -24.46 11.94
N SER A 364 2.37 -23.64 11.48
CA SER A 364 3.14 -22.67 12.28
C SER A 364 2.32 -21.43 12.61
N ILE A 365 1.11 -21.63 13.16
CA ILE A 365 0.04 -20.64 13.28
C ILE A 365 0.45 -19.35 14.02
N LYS A 366 0.07 -18.18 13.49
CA LYS A 366 0.29 -16.88 14.13
C LYS A 366 -0.55 -16.72 15.41
N PRO A 367 -0.12 -15.91 16.39
CA PRO A 367 -0.97 -15.47 17.48
C PRO A 367 -2.19 -14.67 17.00
N SER A 368 -3.32 -14.77 17.69
CA SER A 368 -4.58 -14.12 17.29
C SER A 368 -4.54 -12.58 17.29
N ALA A 369 -3.59 -11.97 18.00
CA ALA A 369 -3.51 -10.52 18.18
C ALA A 369 -3.10 -9.80 16.88
N ASN A 370 -4.02 -8.99 16.32
CA ASN A 370 -3.88 -8.28 15.04
C ASN A 370 -3.75 -9.20 13.80
N MET A 371 -4.12 -10.49 13.90
CA MET A 371 -4.11 -11.42 12.76
C MET A 371 -5.04 -10.94 11.62
N ASP A 372 -6.06 -10.11 11.92
CA ASP A 372 -6.92 -9.49 10.91
C ASP A 372 -6.14 -8.69 9.85
N ALA A 373 -4.99 -8.11 10.23
CA ALA A 373 -4.13 -7.33 9.34
C ALA A 373 -3.53 -8.18 8.21
N MET A 374 -3.48 -9.51 8.36
CA MET A 374 -2.94 -10.45 7.36
C MET A 374 -3.83 -10.59 6.12
N ARG A 375 -5.01 -9.93 6.07
CA ARG A 375 -5.73 -9.66 4.81
C ARG A 375 -4.91 -8.84 3.80
N ALA A 376 -3.94 -8.06 4.28
CA ALA A 376 -3.07 -7.21 3.46
C ALA A 376 -1.75 -7.89 3.07
N ASP A 377 -1.59 -9.19 3.34
CA ASP A 377 -0.36 -9.94 3.04
C ASP A 377 -0.19 -10.28 1.53
N MET A 378 -1.17 -9.86 0.75
CA MET A 378 -1.18 -9.72 -0.70
C MET A 378 -0.71 -8.32 -1.16
N GLY A 379 -0.18 -7.49 -0.25
CA GLY A 379 0.27 -6.12 -0.52
C GLY A 379 1.37 -6.02 -1.59
N GLY A 380 2.19 -7.06 -1.73
CA GLY A 380 3.16 -7.19 -2.82
C GLY A 380 2.47 -7.20 -4.19
N ALA A 381 1.48 -8.09 -4.36
CA ALA A 381 0.64 -8.13 -5.53
C ALA A 381 -0.14 -6.82 -5.73
N ALA A 382 -0.74 -6.29 -4.66
CA ALA A 382 -1.55 -5.07 -4.72
C ALA A 382 -0.78 -3.86 -5.26
N THR A 383 0.45 -3.66 -4.79
CA THR A 383 1.31 -2.53 -5.17
C THR A 383 1.82 -2.66 -6.60
N ILE A 384 2.36 -3.82 -7.01
CA ILE A 384 2.91 -3.99 -8.36
C ILE A 384 1.82 -4.02 -9.44
N CYS A 385 0.68 -4.66 -9.20
CA CYS A 385 -0.43 -4.66 -10.15
C CYS A 385 -1.04 -3.26 -10.29
N SER A 386 -1.16 -2.51 -9.19
CA SER A 386 -1.62 -1.12 -9.24
C SER A 386 -0.61 -0.21 -9.95
N ALA A 387 0.69 -0.45 -9.80
CA ALA A 387 1.71 0.29 -10.54
C ALA A 387 1.61 0.05 -12.06
N ILE A 388 1.36 -1.19 -12.50
CA ILE A 388 1.15 -1.53 -13.93
C ILE A 388 -0.14 -0.88 -14.46
N VAL A 389 -1.25 -0.93 -13.71
CA VAL A 389 -2.50 -0.23 -14.08
C VAL A 389 -2.26 1.28 -14.24
N THR A 390 -1.48 1.88 -13.33
CA THR A 390 -1.17 3.31 -13.37
C THR A 390 -0.25 3.66 -14.54
N ALA A 391 0.78 2.85 -14.82
CA ALA A 391 1.65 3.00 -15.98
C ALA A 391 0.88 2.92 -17.31
N ALA A 392 -0.10 2.01 -17.39
CA ALA A 392 -0.99 1.87 -18.55
C ALA A 392 -1.94 3.07 -18.72
N GLU A 393 -2.48 3.61 -17.62
CA GLU A 393 -3.32 4.84 -17.65
C GLU A 393 -2.53 6.09 -18.01
N LEU A 394 -1.25 6.15 -17.64
CA LEU A 394 -0.28 7.18 -18.05
C LEU A 394 0.26 6.97 -19.48
N LYS A 395 0.04 5.79 -20.07
CA LYS A 395 0.58 5.36 -21.37
C LYS A 395 2.12 5.43 -21.45
N LEU A 396 2.81 4.94 -20.41
CA LEU A 396 4.27 4.97 -20.36
C LEU A 396 4.89 4.09 -21.47
N PRO A 397 5.87 4.58 -22.26
CA PRO A 397 6.34 3.92 -23.47
C PRO A 397 7.33 2.77 -23.19
N ILE A 398 6.91 1.75 -22.45
CA ILE A 398 7.74 0.66 -21.95
C ILE A 398 6.94 -0.65 -21.82
N ASN A 399 7.57 -1.78 -22.09
CA ASN A 399 6.98 -3.11 -21.91
C ASN A 399 7.08 -3.56 -20.45
N LEU A 400 5.96 -3.89 -19.83
CA LEU A 400 5.87 -4.38 -18.45
C LEU A 400 5.18 -5.75 -18.41
N ILE A 401 5.64 -6.59 -17.49
CA ILE A 401 4.98 -7.84 -17.12
C ILE A 401 4.77 -7.84 -15.61
N GLY A 402 3.61 -8.32 -15.13
CA GLY A 402 3.31 -8.44 -13.70
C GLY A 402 2.93 -9.88 -13.36
N LEU A 403 3.61 -10.48 -12.40
CA LEU A 403 3.42 -11.89 -11.99
C LEU A 403 3.04 -11.96 -10.50
N THR A 404 1.88 -12.50 -10.16
CA THR A 404 1.49 -12.67 -8.75
C THR A 404 0.91 -14.06 -8.49
N PRO A 405 1.63 -14.94 -7.76
CA PRO A 405 1.04 -16.16 -7.21
C PRO A 405 0.09 -15.76 -6.07
N LEU A 406 -1.19 -16.11 -6.22
CA LEU A 406 -2.26 -15.76 -5.29
C LEU A 406 -2.87 -17.02 -4.67
N CYS A 407 -2.90 -17.07 -3.34
CA CYS A 407 -3.53 -18.13 -2.54
C CYS A 407 -3.86 -17.62 -1.13
N GLU A 408 -4.27 -18.51 -0.24
CA GLU A 408 -4.25 -18.31 1.22
C GLU A 408 -3.23 -19.28 1.86
N ASN A 409 -2.77 -18.95 3.07
CA ASN A 409 -1.96 -19.86 3.90
C ASN A 409 -2.79 -20.25 5.14
N MET A 410 -3.25 -21.51 5.18
CA MET A 410 -4.27 -22.00 6.13
C MET A 410 -3.93 -23.37 6.72
N PRO A 411 -4.16 -23.60 8.04
CA PRO A 411 -4.04 -24.93 8.65
C PRO A 411 -5.20 -25.82 8.23
N SER A 412 -4.88 -27.04 7.81
CA SER A 412 -5.84 -28.11 7.54
C SER A 412 -5.11 -29.46 7.49
N GLY A 413 -5.85 -30.57 7.40
CA GLY A 413 -5.28 -31.92 7.26
C GLY A 413 -4.48 -32.17 5.97
N LYS A 414 -4.40 -31.19 5.06
CA LYS A 414 -3.67 -31.23 3.78
C LYS A 414 -2.59 -30.14 3.65
N ALA A 415 -2.41 -29.29 4.66
CA ALA A 415 -1.45 -28.18 4.65
C ALA A 415 0.02 -28.65 4.62
N ASN A 416 0.96 -27.71 4.40
CA ASN A 416 2.38 -27.96 4.69
C ASN A 416 2.58 -28.26 6.17
N LYS A 417 3.54 -29.13 6.47
CA LYS A 417 3.97 -29.47 7.83
C LYS A 417 5.43 -29.02 7.99
N PRO A 418 5.84 -28.53 9.17
CA PRO A 418 7.25 -28.31 9.50
C PRO A 418 8.10 -29.55 9.17
N GLY A 419 9.16 -29.37 8.38
CA GLY A 419 10.04 -30.43 7.89
C GLY A 419 9.62 -31.07 6.54
N ASP A 420 8.51 -30.67 5.92
CA ASP A 420 8.20 -31.06 4.53
C ASP A 420 9.28 -30.54 3.59
N VAL A 421 9.74 -31.38 2.64
CA VAL A 421 10.61 -30.94 1.53
C VAL A 421 9.80 -30.79 0.26
N VAL A 422 9.92 -29.63 -0.40
CA VAL A 422 9.18 -29.27 -1.62
C VAL A 422 10.14 -28.94 -2.76
N LYS A 423 9.75 -29.19 -4.01
CA LYS A 423 10.56 -28.87 -5.21
C LYS A 423 10.02 -27.60 -5.86
N ALA A 424 10.90 -26.63 -6.12
CA ALA A 424 10.60 -25.42 -6.88
C ALA A 424 10.75 -25.63 -8.40
N MET A 425 10.21 -24.70 -9.19
CA MET A 425 10.20 -24.72 -10.65
C MET A 425 11.61 -24.82 -11.29
N ASN A 426 12.65 -24.30 -10.65
CA ASN A 426 14.05 -24.44 -11.13
C ASN A 426 14.72 -25.77 -10.74
N GLY A 427 14.00 -26.68 -10.07
CA GLY A 427 14.52 -27.96 -9.61
C GLY A 427 15.10 -27.98 -8.20
N LYS A 428 15.40 -26.82 -7.58
CA LYS A 428 15.89 -26.78 -6.20
C LYS A 428 14.85 -27.31 -5.22
N THR A 429 15.32 -28.04 -4.23
CA THR A 429 14.54 -28.54 -3.10
C THR A 429 14.60 -27.55 -1.93
N ILE A 430 13.47 -27.38 -1.25
CA ILE A 430 13.31 -26.47 -0.11
C ILE A 430 12.79 -27.25 1.09
N GLN A 431 13.50 -27.22 2.22
CA GLN A 431 13.01 -27.69 3.51
C GLN A 431 12.12 -26.61 4.14
N VAL A 432 10.86 -26.94 4.43
CA VAL A 432 9.86 -26.03 5.00
C VAL A 432 9.77 -26.21 6.51
N ASP A 433 10.71 -25.64 7.26
CA ASP A 433 10.72 -25.74 8.73
C ASP A 433 9.71 -24.82 9.42
N ASN A 434 9.24 -23.78 8.73
CA ASN A 434 8.21 -22.88 9.26
C ASN A 434 7.20 -22.51 8.16
N THR A 435 5.91 -22.79 8.37
CA THR A 435 4.85 -22.48 7.39
C THR A 435 4.38 -21.02 7.43
N ASP A 436 4.87 -20.23 8.39
CA ASP A 436 4.79 -18.75 8.48
C ASP A 436 5.91 -18.05 7.69
N ALA A 437 6.63 -18.81 6.87
CA ALA A 437 7.61 -18.34 5.89
C ALA A 437 7.23 -18.80 4.47
N GLU A 438 5.94 -18.71 4.17
CA GLU A 438 5.27 -19.07 2.91
C GLU A 438 5.57 -18.11 1.75
N GLY A 439 5.74 -16.81 2.03
CA GLY A 439 5.79 -15.77 1.00
C GLY A 439 6.99 -15.92 0.10
N ARG A 440 8.11 -16.42 0.66
CA ARG A 440 9.30 -16.76 -0.11
C ARG A 440 9.13 -18.07 -0.91
N LEU A 441 8.30 -19.01 -0.43
CA LEU A 441 7.98 -20.25 -1.17
C LEU A 441 7.17 -19.93 -2.44
N VAL A 442 6.16 -19.05 -2.34
CA VAL A 442 5.36 -18.67 -3.52
C VAL A 442 6.16 -17.78 -4.47
N LEU A 443 7.01 -16.89 -3.95
CA LEU A 443 7.90 -16.05 -4.76
C LEU A 443 9.00 -16.86 -5.47
N ALA A 444 9.50 -17.96 -4.91
CA ALA A 444 10.53 -18.79 -5.54
C ALA A 444 10.13 -19.22 -6.96
N ASP A 445 8.92 -19.77 -7.12
CA ASP A 445 8.40 -20.21 -8.42
C ASP A 445 8.08 -19.03 -9.35
N ALA A 446 7.56 -17.93 -8.81
CA ALA A 446 7.25 -16.73 -9.59
C ALA A 446 8.52 -16.03 -10.11
N LEU A 447 9.59 -15.99 -9.31
CA LEU A 447 10.91 -15.51 -9.71
C LEU A 447 11.55 -16.44 -10.74
N CYS A 448 11.43 -17.77 -10.59
CA CYS A 448 11.85 -18.71 -11.63
C CYS A 448 11.13 -18.41 -12.96
N TYR A 449 9.80 -18.27 -12.93
CA TYR A 449 9.01 -18.00 -14.13
C TYR A 449 9.34 -16.63 -14.77
N ALA A 450 9.66 -15.61 -13.97
CA ALA A 450 10.06 -14.28 -14.46
C ALA A 450 11.23 -14.31 -15.46
N HIS A 451 12.16 -15.25 -15.32
CA HIS A 451 13.31 -15.36 -16.24
C HIS A 451 12.91 -15.83 -17.65
N SER A 452 11.77 -16.50 -17.81
CA SER A 452 11.29 -16.97 -19.12
C SER A 452 10.94 -15.84 -20.11
N PHE A 453 10.75 -14.62 -19.60
CA PHE A 453 10.49 -13.42 -20.40
C PHE A 453 11.75 -12.66 -20.82
N ASN A 454 12.96 -13.16 -20.51
CA ASN A 454 14.24 -12.49 -20.75
C ASN A 454 14.28 -10.99 -20.32
N PRO A 455 13.88 -10.65 -19.08
CA PRO A 455 13.67 -9.26 -18.68
C PRO A 455 14.95 -8.43 -18.59
N ARG A 456 14.85 -7.11 -18.85
CA ARG A 456 15.96 -6.15 -18.59
C ARG A 456 16.16 -5.91 -17.09
N ALA A 457 15.09 -6.00 -16.30
CA ALA A 457 15.15 -5.98 -14.84
C ALA A 457 13.96 -6.75 -14.22
N ILE A 458 14.18 -7.32 -13.04
CA ILE A 458 13.14 -7.92 -12.19
C ILE A 458 13.02 -7.09 -10.91
N VAL A 459 11.81 -6.69 -10.53
CA VAL A 459 11.54 -6.07 -9.22
C VAL A 459 10.41 -6.81 -8.54
N ASP A 460 10.67 -7.44 -7.39
CA ASP A 460 9.63 -8.06 -6.58
C ASP A 460 9.29 -7.24 -5.34
N ALA A 461 8.04 -7.32 -4.90
CA ALA A 461 7.57 -6.69 -3.68
C ALA A 461 6.76 -7.68 -2.83
N ALA A 462 6.95 -7.63 -1.51
CA ALA A 462 6.26 -8.52 -0.58
C ALA A 462 6.21 -7.96 0.84
N THR A 463 5.10 -8.20 1.53
CA THR A 463 4.99 -8.16 2.99
C THR A 463 5.70 -9.42 3.53
N LEU A 464 7.04 -9.42 3.54
CA LEU A 464 7.79 -10.67 3.64
C LEU A 464 8.23 -11.01 5.06
N THR A 465 8.61 -10.02 5.88
CA THR A 465 9.09 -10.28 7.24
C THR A 465 8.68 -9.23 8.26
N GLY A 466 8.19 -9.68 9.42
CA GLY A 466 8.12 -8.82 10.61
C GLY A 466 9.49 -8.31 11.08
N ALA A 467 10.59 -8.92 10.62
CA ALA A 467 11.94 -8.42 10.83
C ALA A 467 12.20 -7.09 10.10
N MET A 468 11.49 -6.77 9.01
CA MET A 468 11.59 -5.47 8.33
C MET A 468 10.87 -4.36 9.10
N ASP A 469 9.69 -4.66 9.67
CA ASP A 469 8.98 -3.73 10.56
C ASP A 469 9.83 -3.38 11.80
N ILE A 470 10.46 -4.38 12.42
CA ILE A 470 11.40 -4.15 13.54
C ILE A 470 12.67 -3.37 13.11
N ALA A 471 13.07 -3.43 11.83
CA ALA A 471 14.29 -2.77 11.34
C ALA A 471 14.08 -1.31 10.91
N LEU A 472 12.98 -1.00 10.21
CA LEU A 472 12.71 0.31 9.61
C LEU A 472 11.31 0.88 9.93
N GLY A 473 10.40 0.06 10.46
CA GLY A 473 9.00 0.40 10.66
C GLY A 473 8.34 0.95 9.38
N SER A 474 7.49 1.96 9.56
CA SER A 474 6.80 2.65 8.46
C SER A 474 7.64 3.76 7.80
N ALA A 475 8.92 3.93 8.14
CA ALA A 475 9.74 5.06 7.64
C ALA A 475 10.09 4.95 6.14
N ALA A 476 10.43 3.74 5.67
CA ALA A 476 10.83 3.44 4.30
C ALA A 476 10.64 1.95 3.96
N THR A 477 10.49 1.62 2.67
CA THR A 477 10.56 0.23 2.17
C THR A 477 12.00 -0.29 2.19
N GLY A 478 12.24 -1.51 2.65
CA GLY A 478 13.57 -2.12 2.62
C GLY A 478 13.89 -2.75 1.27
N VAL A 479 14.93 -2.26 0.58
CA VAL A 479 15.33 -2.71 -0.76
C VAL A 479 16.63 -3.50 -0.71
N PHE A 480 16.54 -4.78 -1.08
CA PHE A 480 17.69 -5.65 -1.33
C PHE A 480 17.92 -5.75 -2.83
N THR A 481 19.13 -5.49 -3.32
CA THR A 481 19.41 -5.59 -4.76
C THR A 481 20.86 -5.90 -5.09
N ASN A 482 21.04 -6.73 -6.13
CA ASN A 482 22.34 -7.03 -6.73
C ASN A 482 22.88 -5.91 -7.64
N SER A 483 22.07 -4.89 -7.97
CA SER A 483 22.44 -3.84 -8.92
C SER A 483 22.39 -2.44 -8.31
N HIS A 484 23.51 -1.72 -8.37
CA HIS A 484 23.60 -0.33 -7.90
C HIS A 484 22.79 0.63 -8.80
N GLN A 485 22.69 0.36 -10.10
CA GLN A 485 21.87 1.15 -11.02
C GLN A 485 20.37 1.03 -10.67
N LEU A 486 19.90 -0.18 -10.35
CA LEU A 486 18.51 -0.41 -9.97
C LEU A 486 18.17 0.19 -8.59
N TRP A 487 19.12 0.13 -7.63
CA TRP A 487 19.02 0.87 -6.37
C TRP A 487 18.83 2.37 -6.61
N ASN A 488 19.72 3.02 -7.38
CA ASN A 488 19.66 4.45 -7.63
C ASN A 488 18.33 4.86 -8.28
N TYR A 489 17.87 4.10 -9.28
CA TYR A 489 16.61 4.34 -9.97
C TYR A 489 15.38 4.29 -9.03
N LEU A 490 15.34 3.35 -8.08
CA LEU A 490 14.28 3.28 -7.07
C LEU A 490 14.41 4.39 -6.01
N TYR A 491 15.64 4.69 -5.57
CA TYR A 491 15.94 5.72 -4.59
C TYR A 491 15.55 7.12 -5.08
N GLU A 492 15.97 7.51 -6.28
CA GLU A 492 15.65 8.81 -6.86
C GLU A 492 14.16 8.97 -7.21
N ALA A 493 13.48 7.88 -7.57
CA ALA A 493 12.02 7.87 -7.69
C ALA A 493 11.36 8.17 -6.34
N SER A 494 11.86 7.55 -5.25
CA SER A 494 11.35 7.74 -3.89
C SER A 494 11.53 9.17 -3.37
N ILE A 495 12.59 9.87 -3.79
CA ILE A 495 12.80 11.29 -3.44
C ILE A 495 11.66 12.18 -3.96
N LEU A 496 11.15 11.91 -5.18
CA LEU A 496 10.07 12.70 -5.79
C LEU A 496 8.68 12.36 -5.21
N THR A 497 8.44 11.11 -4.85
CA THR A 497 7.16 10.65 -4.30
C THR A 497 7.03 10.87 -2.79
N GLY A 498 8.16 11.00 -2.07
CA GLY A 498 8.18 10.96 -0.61
C GLY A 498 7.94 9.56 -0.02
N ASP A 499 7.66 8.55 -0.86
CA ASP A 499 7.39 7.18 -0.44
C ASP A 499 8.70 6.38 -0.46
N ARG A 500 9.50 6.65 0.58
CA ARG A 500 10.93 6.36 0.68
C ARG A 500 11.30 4.88 0.56
N VAL A 501 12.49 4.64 0.00
CA VAL A 501 13.17 3.34 0.02
C VAL A 501 14.50 3.45 0.77
N TRP A 502 14.93 2.37 1.43
CA TRP A 502 16.21 2.28 2.14
C TRP A 502 16.94 0.99 1.75
N ARG A 503 18.26 1.05 1.52
CA ARG A 503 19.01 -0.11 1.01
C ARG A 503 19.41 -1.06 2.13
N MET A 504 19.13 -2.35 1.93
CA MET A 504 19.43 -3.43 2.85
C MET A 504 20.46 -4.41 2.25
N PRO A 505 21.29 -5.08 3.08
CA PRO A 505 22.46 -5.83 2.61
C PRO A 505 22.13 -7.22 2.06
N LEU A 506 22.55 -7.50 0.82
CA LEU A 506 22.38 -8.79 0.13
C LEU A 506 23.68 -9.62 0.15
N PHE A 507 24.20 -9.89 1.35
CA PHE A 507 25.50 -10.57 1.53
C PHE A 507 25.41 -12.10 1.55
N GLU A 508 26.46 -12.76 1.04
CA GLU A 508 26.65 -14.22 1.08
C GLU A 508 26.58 -14.81 2.51
N HIS A 509 26.96 -14.01 3.51
CA HIS A 509 26.79 -14.34 4.93
C HIS A 509 25.35 -14.74 5.31
N TYR A 510 24.35 -14.16 4.64
CA TYR A 510 22.94 -14.52 4.85
C TYR A 510 22.52 -15.72 3.99
N THR A 511 23.03 -15.87 2.76
CA THR A 511 22.82 -17.06 1.92
C THR A 511 23.26 -18.33 2.65
N LYS A 512 24.45 -18.30 3.27
CA LYS A 512 25.00 -19.40 4.07
C LYS A 512 24.12 -19.81 5.26
N GLN A 513 23.25 -18.93 5.77
CA GLN A 513 22.30 -19.27 6.84
C GLN A 513 21.02 -19.94 6.34
N MET A 514 20.80 -19.98 5.02
CA MET A 514 19.67 -20.66 4.37
C MET A 514 20.12 -21.98 3.71
N THR A 515 21.30 -22.01 3.09
CA THR A 515 21.83 -23.20 2.37
C THR A 515 22.55 -24.20 3.27
N ASP A 516 22.80 -23.85 4.53
CA ASP A 516 23.21 -24.78 5.60
C ASP A 516 21.95 -25.52 6.09
N CYS A 517 21.47 -26.43 5.25
CA CYS A 517 20.18 -27.12 5.34
C CYS A 517 20.37 -28.63 5.54
N GLN A 518 19.43 -29.28 6.26
CA GLN A 518 19.58 -30.66 6.71
C GLN A 518 19.02 -31.69 5.73
N LEU A 519 17.97 -31.34 4.97
CA LEU A 519 17.19 -32.28 4.13
C LEU A 519 17.09 -31.87 2.65
N ALA A 520 17.56 -30.67 2.29
CA ALA A 520 17.30 -30.04 0.99
C ALA A 520 18.43 -29.07 0.58
N ASP A 521 18.35 -28.52 -0.64
CA ASP A 521 19.33 -27.52 -1.14
C ASP A 521 19.27 -26.20 -0.36
N ILE A 522 18.11 -25.87 0.22
CA ILE A 522 17.89 -24.64 1.00
C ILE A 522 16.78 -24.84 2.04
N ASN A 523 16.90 -24.20 3.21
CA ASN A 523 15.84 -24.11 4.21
C ASN A 523 14.98 -22.86 3.96
N ASN A 524 13.68 -22.88 4.23
CA ASN A 524 12.85 -21.68 4.15
C ASN A 524 13.02 -20.76 5.38
N LEU A 525 13.50 -21.26 6.51
CA LEU A 525 13.87 -20.48 7.69
C LEU A 525 15.40 -20.37 7.81
N GLY A 526 15.89 -19.23 8.30
CA GLY A 526 17.31 -19.04 8.56
C GLY A 526 17.75 -19.73 9.85
N LYS A 527 18.97 -20.29 9.87
CA LYS A 527 19.58 -20.98 11.02
C LYS A 527 19.58 -20.19 12.34
N TYR A 528 19.44 -18.86 12.27
CA TYR A 528 19.30 -17.97 13.42
C TYR A 528 18.18 -16.95 13.20
N ARG A 529 17.57 -16.45 14.29
CA ARG A 529 16.56 -15.38 14.27
C ARG A 529 17.12 -14.02 13.78
N SER A 530 18.43 -13.80 13.95
CA SER A 530 19.10 -12.54 13.62
C SER A 530 19.15 -12.28 12.11
N GLY A 531 18.81 -11.06 11.69
CA GLY A 531 18.88 -10.68 10.27
C GLY A 531 17.77 -11.28 9.40
N GLY A 532 16.61 -11.64 9.97
CA GLY A 532 15.50 -12.34 9.30
C GLY A 532 15.05 -11.80 7.94
N ALA A 533 15.09 -10.48 7.74
CA ALA A 533 14.81 -9.86 6.44
C ALA A 533 15.93 -10.12 5.41
N CYS A 534 17.19 -10.02 5.83
CA CYS A 534 18.35 -10.27 4.98
C CYS A 534 18.48 -11.75 4.60
N THR A 535 18.11 -12.66 5.51
CA THR A 535 18.08 -14.10 5.23
C THR A 535 16.89 -14.48 4.33
N ALA A 536 15.73 -13.82 4.47
CA ALA A 536 14.62 -13.94 3.52
C ALA A 536 15.01 -13.44 2.10
N ALA A 537 15.65 -12.29 1.99
CA ALA A 537 16.16 -11.78 0.71
C ALA A 537 17.26 -12.70 0.12
N ALA A 538 18.11 -13.29 0.96
CA ALA A 538 19.11 -14.25 0.53
C ALA A 538 18.52 -15.59 0.08
N PHE A 539 17.35 -16.01 0.60
CA PHE A 539 16.58 -17.12 0.06
C PHE A 539 16.06 -16.79 -1.34
N LEU A 540 15.41 -15.63 -1.53
CA LEU A 540 14.86 -15.24 -2.84
C LEU A 540 15.95 -15.17 -3.92
N LYS A 541 17.15 -14.70 -3.56
CA LYS A 541 18.33 -14.66 -4.44
C LYS A 541 18.66 -16.02 -5.07
N GLU A 542 18.43 -17.12 -4.36
CA GLU A 542 18.73 -18.48 -4.86
C GLU A 542 17.79 -18.95 -5.98
N PHE A 543 16.77 -18.16 -6.31
CA PHE A 543 15.85 -18.34 -7.44
C PHE A 543 16.03 -17.27 -8.53
N VAL A 544 17.12 -16.48 -8.47
CA VAL A 544 17.39 -15.37 -9.40
C VAL A 544 18.80 -15.42 -9.99
N THR A 545 18.87 -15.38 -11.32
CA THR A 545 20.13 -15.23 -12.09
C THR A 545 20.21 -13.90 -12.86
N ALA A 546 19.13 -13.11 -12.89
CA ALA A 546 19.09 -11.82 -13.56
C ALA A 546 20.09 -10.80 -12.97
N PRO A 547 20.86 -10.05 -13.80
CA PRO A 547 21.88 -9.10 -13.34
C PRO A 547 21.30 -7.82 -12.71
N HIS A 548 20.01 -7.57 -12.92
CA HIS A 548 19.27 -6.43 -12.37
C HIS A 548 18.01 -6.95 -11.66
N TRP A 549 18.16 -7.29 -10.38
CA TRP A 549 17.05 -7.71 -9.52
C TRP A 549 17.01 -6.90 -8.23
N ALA A 550 15.80 -6.48 -7.83
CA ALA A 550 15.54 -5.88 -6.53
C ALA A 550 14.33 -6.53 -5.84
N HIS A 551 14.49 -6.88 -4.57
CA HIS A 551 13.43 -7.30 -3.67
C HIS A 551 13.07 -6.15 -2.71
N LEU A 552 11.78 -5.83 -2.60
CA LEU A 552 11.21 -4.84 -1.71
C LEU A 552 10.44 -5.56 -0.59
N ASP A 553 11.00 -5.61 0.63
CA ASP A 553 10.21 -5.98 1.81
C ASP A 553 9.43 -4.75 2.29
N ILE A 554 8.11 -4.82 2.14
CA ILE A 554 7.15 -3.74 2.40
C ILE A 554 6.36 -3.96 3.70
N ALA A 555 6.70 -4.98 4.52
CA ALA A 555 5.94 -5.32 5.72
C ALA A 555 5.74 -4.14 6.68
N GLY A 556 6.80 -3.37 6.98
CA GLY A 556 6.73 -2.20 7.85
C GLY A 556 5.92 -1.01 7.28
N VAL A 557 5.74 -0.94 5.95
CA VAL A 557 4.95 0.10 5.26
C VAL A 557 3.56 -0.38 4.82
N MET A 558 3.14 -1.58 5.24
CA MET A 558 1.84 -2.19 4.90
C MET A 558 0.66 -1.31 5.37
N GLY A 559 0.76 -0.82 6.60
CA GLY A 559 -0.23 0.06 7.25
C GLY A 559 0.26 1.48 7.49
N ASN A 560 -0.67 2.34 7.89
CA ASN A 560 -0.44 3.71 8.36
C ASN A 560 -1.40 3.98 9.53
N LYS A 561 -0.93 4.70 10.55
CA LYS A 561 -1.73 5.23 11.67
C LYS A 561 -1.89 6.73 11.48
N ASP A 562 -0.77 7.43 11.49
CA ASP A 562 -0.63 8.88 11.39
C ASP A 562 0.75 9.34 10.86
N GLU A 563 1.68 8.39 10.60
CA GLU A 563 3.07 8.66 10.21
C GLU A 563 3.18 9.35 8.84
N ILE A 564 2.28 9.06 7.91
CA ILE A 564 2.14 9.75 6.62
C ILE A 564 0.90 10.67 6.69
N PRO A 565 1.04 12.00 6.84
CA PRO A 565 -0.09 12.89 7.16
C PRO A 565 -1.19 12.97 6.10
N TYR A 566 -0.89 12.59 4.85
CA TYR A 566 -1.84 12.53 3.73
C TYR A 566 -2.47 11.14 3.52
N LEU A 567 -2.22 10.17 4.41
CA LEU A 567 -2.97 8.92 4.48
C LEU A 567 -3.84 8.92 5.74
N ARG A 568 -5.07 8.38 5.64
CA ARG A 568 -5.88 8.02 6.81
C ARG A 568 -5.33 6.74 7.46
N LYS A 569 -5.68 6.48 8.72
CA LYS A 569 -5.42 5.19 9.37
C LYS A 569 -6.02 4.05 8.54
N GLY A 570 -5.24 2.99 8.32
CA GLY A 570 -5.61 1.85 7.50
C GLY A 570 -4.42 1.33 6.69
N MET A 571 -4.69 0.51 5.68
CA MET A 571 -3.68 0.02 4.75
C MET A 571 -3.18 1.16 3.84
N ALA A 572 -1.87 1.17 3.59
CA ALA A 572 -1.18 2.32 3.02
C ALA A 572 -0.93 2.21 1.51
N GLY A 573 -0.90 1.00 0.93
CA GLY A 573 -0.66 0.78 -0.50
C GLY A 573 0.73 1.24 -0.96
N ARG A 574 1.71 1.24 -0.05
CA ARG A 574 3.07 1.74 -0.28
C ARG A 574 3.97 0.58 -0.76
N PRO A 575 4.93 0.81 -1.68
CA PRO A 575 5.35 2.09 -2.23
C PRO A 575 4.84 2.32 -3.68
N THR A 576 3.53 2.15 -3.95
CA THR A 576 2.98 2.14 -5.33
C THR A 576 3.41 3.35 -6.18
N ARG A 577 3.40 4.58 -5.63
CA ARG A 577 3.82 5.78 -6.39
C ARG A 577 5.30 5.72 -6.80
N THR A 578 6.18 5.17 -5.95
CA THR A 578 7.61 5.03 -6.25
C THR A 578 7.85 4.01 -7.36
N LEU A 579 7.08 2.91 -7.40
CA LEU A 579 7.13 1.96 -8.52
C LEU A 579 6.69 2.60 -9.84
N VAL A 580 5.66 3.46 -9.83
CA VAL A 580 5.20 4.18 -11.03
C VAL A 580 6.23 5.21 -11.50
N GLU A 581 6.80 6.00 -10.58
CA GLU A 581 7.82 7.02 -10.90
C GLU A 581 9.13 6.37 -11.38
N PHE A 582 9.51 5.23 -10.81
CA PHE A 582 10.63 4.39 -11.29
C PHE A 582 10.43 3.99 -12.76
N ILE A 583 9.27 3.45 -13.11
CA ILE A 583 8.95 3.05 -14.49
C ILE A 583 8.83 4.28 -15.42
N ALA A 584 8.29 5.41 -14.93
CA ALA A 584 8.22 6.64 -15.71
C ALA A 584 9.62 7.15 -16.10
N ARG A 585 10.55 7.21 -15.13
CA ARG A 585 11.97 7.53 -15.37
C ARG A 585 12.63 6.52 -16.32
N LEU A 586 12.45 5.23 -16.08
CA LEU A 586 13.06 4.16 -16.90
C LEU A 586 12.50 4.12 -18.34
N SER A 587 11.28 4.58 -18.58
CA SER A 587 10.72 4.72 -19.94
C SER A 587 11.39 5.83 -20.77
N GLN A 588 12.11 6.75 -20.10
CA GLN A 588 12.91 7.81 -20.74
C GLN A 588 14.35 7.35 -21.00
N ASP A 589 14.92 6.51 -20.13
CA ASP A 589 16.23 5.87 -20.36
C ASP A 589 16.10 4.50 -21.02
N LYS A 590 16.16 4.52 -22.36
CA LYS A 590 16.20 3.30 -23.16
C LYS A 590 17.53 2.52 -23.05
N GLN A 591 18.61 3.10 -22.51
CA GLN A 591 19.92 2.44 -22.38
C GLN A 591 20.12 1.73 -21.04
N ALA A 592 19.44 2.14 -19.95
CA ALA A 592 19.50 1.48 -18.65
C ALA A 592 19.31 -0.05 -18.75
N PHE A 593 20.14 -0.79 -18.00
CA PHE A 593 20.09 -2.26 -17.92
C PHE A 593 20.34 -3.01 -19.26
N ARG A 594 20.85 -2.34 -20.30
CA ARG A 594 21.45 -3.03 -21.46
C ARG A 594 22.86 -3.51 -21.11
N LYS A 595 23.29 -4.59 -21.76
CA LYS A 595 24.64 -5.17 -21.66
C LYS A 595 25.62 -4.45 -22.57
#